data_AF-A0A378AGF8-F1
#
_entry.id   AF-A0A378AGF8-F1
#
_cell.length_a   1.000
_cell.length_b   1.000
_cell.length_c   1.000
_cell.angle_alpha   90.00
_cell.angle_beta   90.00
_cell.angle_gamma   90.00
#
_symmetry.space_group_name_H-M   'P 1'
#
loop_
_entity.id
_entity.type
_entity.pdbx_description
1 polymer ?
#
loop_
_entity_poly.entity_id
_entity_poly.type
_entity_poly.pdbx_seq_one_letter_code
_entity_poly.pdbx_strand_id
1 'polypeptide(L)' 'MLPSQSPAIFTVSRLNQTVRLLLEREMGQVWISGEISNFSQPSSGHWYFTLKRR' A
#
# COMPACT_ATOMS: atom_id res chain seq x y z
N MET A 1 3.33 37.33 9.15
CA MET A 1 2.60 36.14 9.63
C MET A 1 2.70 35.08 8.53
N LEU A 2 3.38 33.95 8.79
CA LEU A 2 3.43 32.86 7.83
C LEU A 2 2.06 32.17 7.81
N PRO A 3 1.46 31.89 6.64
CA PRO A 3 0.20 31.15 6.61
C PRO A 3 0.42 29.79 7.25
N SER A 4 -0.38 29.46 8.28
CA SER A 4 -0.42 28.10 8.80
C SER A 4 -0.97 27.21 7.69
N GLN A 5 -0.11 26.43 7.04
CA GLN A 5 -0.58 25.45 6.07
C GLN A 5 -1.44 24.44 6.84
N SER A 6 -2.75 24.53 6.66
CA SER A 6 -3.68 23.52 7.12
C SER A 6 -3.22 22.16 6.57
N PRO A 7 -3.20 21.09 7.40
CA PRO A 7 -2.83 19.77 6.92
C PRO A 7 -3.66 19.40 5.69
N ALA A 8 -2.99 18.98 4.61
CA ALA A 8 -3.70 18.50 3.43
C ALA A 8 -4.49 17.24 3.81
N ILE A 9 -5.82 17.29 3.70
CA ILE A 9 -6.69 16.13 3.95
C ILE A 9 -6.75 15.29 2.68
N PHE A 10 -6.34 14.03 2.78
CA PHE A 10 -6.37 13.09 1.66
C PHE A 10 -7.63 12.23 1.74
N THR A 11 -8.28 12.01 0.58
CA THR A 11 -9.20 10.88 0.44
C THR A 11 -8.39 9.58 0.39
N VAL A 12 -9.02 8.47 0.76
CA VAL A 12 -8.40 7.14 0.69
C VAL A 12 -7.87 6.86 -0.73
N SER A 13 -8.66 7.17 -1.76
CA SER A 13 -8.25 6.99 -3.16
C SER A 13 -7.04 7.84 -3.54
N ARG A 14 -7.00 9.12 -3.12
CA ARG A 14 -5.86 10.00 -3.38
C ARG A 14 -4.59 9.51 -2.68
N LEU A 15 -4.71 9.05 -1.44
CA LEU A 15 -3.60 8.48 -0.69
C LEU A 15 -3.05 7.23 -1.37
N ASN A 16 -3.90 6.26 -1.69
CA ASN A 16 -3.50 5.02 -2.34
C ASN A 16 -2.84 5.26 -3.70
N GLN A 17 -3.36 6.19 -4.50
CA GLN A 17 -2.75 6.57 -5.77
C GLN A 17 -1.36 7.18 -5.58
N THR A 18 -1.21 8.06 -4.58
CA THR A 18 0.07 8.71 -4.26
C THR A 18 1.10 7.68 -3.80
N VAL A 19 0.73 6.79 -2.88
CA VAL A 19 1.59 5.70 -2.39
C VAL A 19 2.03 4.80 -3.52
N ARG A 20 1.11 4.39 -4.41
CA ARG A 20 1.42 3.58 -5.58
C ARG A 20 2.49 4.23 -6.46
N LEU A 21 2.29 5.50 -6.82
CA LEU A 21 3.23 6.22 -7.69
C LEU A 21 4.62 6.38 -7.07
N LEU A 22 4.69 6.61 -5.75
CA LEU A 22 5.96 6.71 -5.04
C LEU A 22 6.68 5.35 -5.02
N LEU A 23 5.98 4.26 -4.71
CA LEU A 23 6.58 2.92 -4.71
C LEU A 23 7.06 2.51 -6.11
N GLU A 24 6.24 2.74 -7.14
CA GLU A 24 6.61 2.43 -8.53
C GLU A 24 7.85 3.21 -9.00
N ARG A 25 7.99 4.48 -8.59
CA ARG A 25 9.14 5.33 -8.96
C ARG A 25 10.41 4.98 -8.20
N GLU A 26 10.32 4.83 -6.88
CA GLU A 26 11.49 4.70 -6.02
C GLU A 26 12.01 3.26 -5.95
N MET A 27 11.12 2.27 -5.97
CA MET A 27 11.50 0.86 -5.83
C MET A 27 11.45 0.09 -7.16
N GLY A 28 10.65 0.55 -8.12
CA GLY A 28 10.42 -0.18 -9.37
C GLY A 28 9.84 -1.57 -9.13
N GLN A 29 10.25 -2.54 -9.96
CA GLN A 29 9.85 -3.94 -9.81
C GLN A 29 10.77 -4.66 -8.82
N VAL A 30 10.20 -5.20 -7.75
CA VAL A 30 10.93 -5.94 -6.71
C VAL A 30 10.35 -7.35 -6.51
N TRP A 31 11.21 -8.26 -6.06
CA TRP A 31 10.83 -9.61 -5.64
C TRP A 31 10.90 -9.71 -4.12
N ILE A 32 9.88 -10.30 -3.50
CA ILE A 32 9.80 -10.47 -2.04
C ILE A 32 9.67 -11.95 -1.71
N SER A 33 10.55 -12.46 -0.85
CA SER A 33 10.48 -13.83 -0.32
C SER A 33 9.96 -13.84 1.12
N GLY A 34 9.05 -14.74 1.45
CA GLY A 34 8.54 -14.89 2.80
C GLY A 34 7.60 -16.09 2.94
N GLU A 35 7.18 -16.39 4.17
CA GLU A 35 6.19 -17.43 4.45
C GLU A 35 4.78 -16.85 4.38
N ILE A 36 3.87 -17.51 3.66
CA ILE A 36 2.46 -17.13 3.60
C ILE A 36 1.72 -17.68 4.80
N SER A 37 0.91 -16.85 5.45
CA SER A 37 0.02 -17.24 6.54
C SER A 37 -1.34 -16.54 6.40
N ASN A 38 -2.37 -17.04 7.11
CA ASN A 38 -3.71 -16.46 7.12
C ASN A 38 -4.29 -16.23 5.70
N PHE A 39 -4.09 -17.19 4.80
CA PHE A 39 -4.60 -17.12 3.43
C PHE A 39 -6.11 -17.26 3.40
N SER A 40 -6.79 -16.37 2.66
CA SER A 40 -8.23 -16.39 2.43
C SER A 40 -8.54 -16.05 0.98
N GLN A 41 -9.45 -16.82 0.38
CA GLN A 41 -9.99 -16.60 -0.95
C GLN A 41 -11.53 -16.46 -0.87
N PRO A 42 -12.05 -15.26 -0.55
CA PRO A 42 -13.48 -14.98 -0.64
C PRO A 42 -13.99 -15.00 -2.08
N SER A 43 -15.30 -15.17 -2.24
CA SER A 43 -16.00 -15.13 -3.53
C SER A 43 -15.99 -13.75 -4.22
N SER A 44 -15.53 -12.70 -3.53
CA SER A 44 -15.36 -11.35 -4.11
C SER A 44 -14.20 -11.25 -5.11
N GLY A 45 -13.34 -12.27 -5.19
CA GLY A 45 -12.27 -12.35 -6.20
C GLY A 45 -10.93 -11.76 -5.76
N HIS A 46 -10.80 -11.27 -4.52
CA HIS A 46 -9.53 -10.82 -3.97
C HIS A 46 -8.96 -11.84 -3.00
N TRP A 47 -7.66 -12.14 -3.12
CA TRP A 47 -6.97 -12.97 -2.13
C TRP A 47 -6.34 -12.11 -1.05
N TYR A 48 -6.47 -12.56 0.19
CA TYR A 48 -5.86 -11.92 1.35
C TYR A 48 -4.91 -12.90 2.01
N PHE A 49 -3.70 -12.46 2.34
CA PHE A 49 -2.73 -13.24 3.08
C PHE A 49 -1.73 -12.33 3.79
N THR A 50 -1.07 -12.87 4.80
CA THR A 50 0.04 -12.23 5.50
C THR A 50 1.36 -12.85 5.05
N LEU A 51 2.27 -12.04 4.54
CA LEU A 51 3.64 -12.46 4.22
C LEU A 51 4.55 -12.21 5.44
N LYS A 52 5.07 -13.28 6.05
CA LYS A 52 5.99 -13.22 7.18
C LYS A 52 7.45 -13.26 6.72
N ARG A 53 8.32 -12.65 7.52
CA ARG A 53 9.78 -12.87 7.47
C ARG A 53 10.10 -14.34 7.74
N ARG A 54 11.18 -14.84 7.14
CA ARG A 54 11.74 -16.17 7.44
C ARG A 54 12.32 -16.21 8.86
#